data_AF-A0A8T1QAV3-F1
#
_entry.id   AF-A0A8T1QAV3-F1
#
_cell.length_a   1.000
_cell.length_b   1.000
_cell.length_c   1.000
_cell.angle_alpha   90.00
_cell.angle_beta   90.00
_cell.angle_gamma   90.00
#
_symmetry.space_group_name_H-M   'P 1'
#
loop_
_entity.id
_entity.type
_entity.pdbx_description
1 polymer ?
#
loop_
_entity_poly.entity_id
_entity_poly.type
_entity_poly.pdbx_seq_one_letter_code
_entity_poly.pdbx_strand_id
1 'polypeptide(L)'
;MELGRRSSSKALAPVKPMKMEGIVDDILKKDPKDSDALPLPLYLTNGVFFTLFFSVVYFLLTRWREKIRHSTPLHIVDLSEIIAILAFVASFIYLLGFFGIDFVQSILRPSADVWAAEDEDQSIAPKAGAQKLDEEVLLKEDSRKVPCGAALVDCPIPQVVPAVPPPTEEDEEIIKSVVEGKTPSYSLESKLGDCKRAAAIRRESLQRLTGKSLAGLPLENFDYESILGQCCEMPVGYIQIPVGIAGPLLLDGREYMVPMATTEGTLVASTNRGCKAIRLSGGANSVLLRDGMTRAPVVRFATAQRAAQLKFFLEEPANFDTLAMIFNRSSRFARLQSIKCAIAGKNLYMRFSCSTGDAMGMNMVSKGVQNVLDFLQNDFPDMDVIGISGNFCSDKKPAAVNWIEGRGKSVVCEVIISGDVVRKVLKTSVEALVELNMLKNLVGSAMAGALGGFNAQASNIVSAVYLATGQDPAQNVESSHCITMMEAVNDGKDIHVSVTMPSIEVGTVGGGTQLASQSACLNLLGVKGANKEAAGSNARLLATIVAGSVLAAEVSLMSAIAAGHLVKSHMKYNRAATPASKDVPKISS
;
A
#
# COMPACT_ATOMS: atom_id res chain seq x y z
N MET A 1 2.28 -50.27 58.48
CA MET A 1 3.30 -49.94 57.46
C MET A 1 3.13 -48.47 57.14
N GLU A 2 3.63 -47.60 58.01
CA GLU A 2 5.03 -47.07 58.07
C GLU A 2 5.27 -46.06 56.95
N LEU A 3 5.22 -44.75 57.29
CA LEU A 3 6.36 -43.87 57.67
C LEU A 3 7.05 -43.30 56.41
N GLY A 4 7.26 -42.01 56.20
CA GLY A 4 7.23 -40.84 57.08
C GLY A 4 8.53 -40.03 56.93
N ARG A 5 8.39 -38.71 56.68
CA ARG A 5 9.30 -37.61 57.10
C ARG A 5 10.77 -37.59 56.62
N ARG A 6 11.22 -36.46 56.03
CA ARG A 6 11.90 -35.36 56.76
C ARG A 6 12.34 -34.19 55.85
N SER A 7 12.12 -33.00 56.39
CA SER A 7 12.71 -31.70 56.06
C SER A 7 13.99 -31.51 56.89
N SER A 8 14.99 -30.77 56.38
CA SER A 8 15.45 -29.49 56.98
C SER A 8 16.84 -28.99 56.50
N SER A 9 16.88 -27.69 56.19
CA SER A 9 17.88 -26.66 56.55
C SER A 9 19.39 -26.94 56.49
N LYS A 10 20.14 -26.06 55.81
CA LYS A 10 21.44 -25.55 56.30
C LYS A 10 21.60 -24.05 56.03
N ALA A 11 22.22 -23.41 57.01
CA ALA A 11 22.15 -22.00 57.36
C ALA A 11 23.09 -21.08 56.53
N LEU A 12 22.70 -19.83 56.42
CA LEU A 12 23.54 -18.69 56.06
C LEU A 12 23.85 -17.89 57.33
N ALA A 13 25.12 -17.55 57.55
CA ALA A 13 25.54 -16.55 58.54
C ALA A 13 26.83 -15.84 58.06
N PRO A 14 27.06 -14.57 58.47
CA PRO A 14 27.64 -13.50 57.65
C PRO A 14 29.06 -13.09 58.10
N VAL A 15 29.73 -12.16 57.36
CA VAL A 15 30.55 -11.02 57.87
C VAL A 15 31.30 -10.29 56.71
N LYS A 16 30.88 -9.03 56.46
CA LYS A 16 31.59 -7.72 56.38
C LYS A 16 33.12 -7.59 56.06
N PRO A 17 33.59 -6.37 55.66
CA PRO A 17 34.09 -6.02 54.32
C PRO A 17 35.62 -5.78 54.27
N MET A 18 36.21 -5.73 53.06
CA MET A 18 37.59 -5.27 52.89
C MET A 18 37.82 -4.52 51.56
N LYS A 19 38.49 -3.37 51.68
CA LYS A 19 38.87 -2.41 50.63
C LYS A 19 39.81 -3.05 49.59
N MET A 20 39.70 -2.61 48.34
CA MET A 20 40.64 -2.97 47.27
C MET A 20 41.00 -1.70 46.47
N GLU A 21 42.16 -1.13 46.81
CA GLU A 21 42.95 -0.27 45.91
C GLU A 21 43.90 -1.20 45.14
N GLY A 22 44.04 -0.96 43.84
CA GLY A 22 45.11 -1.49 43.01
C GLY A 22 44.66 -2.43 41.89
N ILE A 23 45.26 -2.21 40.72
CA ILE A 23 45.21 -3.00 39.47
C ILE A 23 44.19 -2.47 38.45
N VAL A 24 44.49 -1.28 37.94
CA VAL A 24 44.30 -0.92 36.53
C VAL A 24 45.59 -1.31 35.83
N ASP A 25 45.51 -2.28 34.92
CA ASP A 25 46.48 -2.66 33.87
C ASP A 25 46.54 -4.20 33.75
N ASP A 26 45.52 -4.84 33.13
CA ASP A 26 45.76 -6.06 32.34
C ASP A 26 44.58 -6.62 31.50
N ILE A 27 43.63 -5.82 31.02
CA ILE A 27 42.61 -6.31 30.07
C ILE A 27 42.40 -5.34 28.90
N LEU A 28 43.44 -5.20 28.08
CA LEU A 28 43.32 -4.74 26.68
C LEU A 28 44.21 -5.61 25.79
N LYS A 29 43.85 -6.90 25.64
CA LYS A 29 44.28 -7.70 24.48
C LYS A 29 43.20 -7.65 23.42
N LYS A 30 43.49 -6.85 22.39
CA LYS A 30 42.74 -6.69 21.15
C LYS A 30 42.79 -8.01 20.36
N ASP A 31 41.64 -8.50 19.92
CA ASP A 31 41.56 -9.57 18.90
C ASP A 31 42.25 -9.11 17.60
N PRO A 32 43.00 -9.98 16.89
CA PRO A 32 43.63 -9.64 15.62
C PRO A 32 42.58 -9.48 14.52
N LYS A 33 42.63 -8.35 13.80
CA LYS A 33 41.85 -8.13 12.56
C LYS A 33 42.56 -8.82 11.39
N ASP A 34 41.80 -9.47 10.52
CA ASP A 34 42.24 -10.15 9.29
C ASP A 34 42.81 -9.21 8.19
N SER A 35 43.53 -8.15 8.56
CA SER A 35 44.11 -7.16 7.63
C SER A 35 45.58 -7.41 7.28
N ASP A 36 46.22 -8.48 7.78
CA ASP A 36 47.66 -8.73 7.58
C ASP A 36 47.99 -9.60 6.36
N ALA A 37 47.17 -9.54 5.29
CA ALA A 37 47.40 -10.34 4.07
C ALA A 37 48.17 -9.61 2.95
N LEU A 38 48.44 -8.30 3.04
CA LEU A 38 49.12 -7.55 1.97
C LEU A 38 50.11 -6.49 2.54
N PRO A 39 51.34 -6.37 1.98
CA PRO A 39 52.42 -5.56 2.55
C PRO A 39 52.31 -4.05 2.24
N LEU A 40 51.12 -3.52 1.95
CA LEU A 40 50.92 -2.13 1.52
C LEU A 40 49.83 -1.42 2.33
N PRO A 41 49.95 -0.09 2.58
CA PRO A 41 48.93 0.68 3.28
C PRO A 41 47.55 0.56 2.61
N LEU A 42 46.52 0.26 3.40
CA LEU A 42 45.14 -0.01 2.95
C LEU A 42 44.56 1.03 1.98
N TYR A 43 44.79 2.33 2.22
CA TYR A 43 44.29 3.39 1.33
C TYR A 43 44.91 3.31 -0.08
N LEU A 44 46.16 2.85 -0.16
CA LEU A 44 46.93 2.74 -1.38
C LEU A 44 46.46 1.52 -2.17
N THR A 45 46.26 0.39 -1.49
CA THR A 45 45.68 -0.83 -2.08
C THR A 45 44.26 -0.57 -2.60
N ASN A 46 43.42 0.12 -1.82
CA ASN A 46 42.07 0.51 -2.25
C ASN A 46 42.08 1.45 -3.45
N GLY A 47 42.96 2.46 -3.46
CA GLY A 47 43.12 3.35 -4.60
C GLY A 47 43.51 2.58 -5.87
N VAL A 48 44.42 1.62 -5.77
CA VAL A 48 44.85 0.79 -6.90
C VAL A 48 43.72 -0.09 -7.43
N PHE A 49 43.00 -0.82 -6.57
CA PHE A 49 41.92 -1.70 -7.03
C PHE A 49 40.70 -0.93 -7.53
N PHE A 50 40.39 0.23 -6.95
CA PHE A 50 39.32 1.09 -7.44
C PHE A 50 39.64 1.65 -8.83
N THR A 51 40.84 2.20 -9.01
CA THR A 51 41.27 2.72 -10.33
C THR A 51 41.39 1.60 -11.37
N LEU A 52 41.90 0.43 -11.00
CA LEU A 52 41.95 -0.75 -11.86
C LEU A 52 40.56 -1.20 -12.30
N PHE A 53 39.60 -1.29 -11.37
CA PHE A 53 38.22 -1.71 -11.66
C PHE A 53 37.58 -0.80 -12.71
N PHE A 54 37.58 0.51 -12.50
CA PHE A 54 36.94 1.45 -13.44
C PHE A 54 37.68 1.52 -14.78
N SER A 55 39.00 1.41 -14.79
CA SER A 55 39.79 1.39 -16.04
C SER A 55 39.49 0.15 -16.88
N VAL A 56 39.39 -1.02 -16.24
CA VAL A 56 39.09 -2.29 -16.90
C VAL A 56 37.64 -2.34 -17.39
N VAL A 57 36.68 -1.86 -16.58
CA VAL A 57 35.27 -1.74 -17.01
C VAL A 57 35.15 -0.84 -18.23
N TYR A 58 35.81 0.33 -18.21
CA TYR A 58 35.82 1.26 -19.33
C TYR A 58 36.41 0.61 -20.61
N PHE A 59 37.52 -0.11 -20.47
CA PHE A 59 38.13 -0.84 -21.57
C PHE A 59 37.20 -1.92 -22.15
N LEU A 60 36.59 -2.77 -21.31
CA LEU A 60 35.68 -3.83 -21.74
C LEU A 60 34.43 -3.28 -22.42
N LEU A 61 33.84 -2.21 -21.89
CA LEU A 61 32.69 -1.55 -22.51
C LEU A 61 33.04 -0.94 -23.88
N THR A 62 34.24 -0.37 -24.01
CA THR A 62 34.71 0.19 -25.28
C THR A 62 34.91 -0.92 -26.32
N ARG A 63 35.51 -2.05 -25.92
CA ARG A 63 35.69 -3.22 -26.79
C ARG A 63 34.38 -3.88 -27.19
N TRP A 64 33.44 -4.05 -26.27
CA TRP A 64 32.11 -4.56 -26.58
C TRP A 64 31.35 -3.65 -27.54
N ARG A 65 31.47 -2.32 -27.37
CA ARG A 65 30.90 -1.36 -28.32
C ARG A 65 31.50 -1.49 -29.71
N GLU A 66 32.82 -1.69 -29.82
CA GLU A 66 33.47 -1.96 -31.11
C GLU A 66 33.00 -3.27 -31.74
N LYS A 67 32.84 -4.34 -30.96
CA LYS A 67 32.35 -5.62 -31.47
C LYS A 67 30.91 -5.56 -31.98
N ILE A 68 30.05 -4.85 -31.26
CA ILE A 68 28.66 -4.60 -31.70
C ILE A 68 28.65 -3.84 -33.03
N ARG A 69 29.52 -2.84 -33.21
CA ARG A 69 29.62 -2.08 -34.47
C ARG A 69 30.09 -2.90 -35.65
N HIS A 70 30.97 -3.88 -35.43
CA HIS A 70 31.54 -4.72 -36.49
C HIS A 70 30.85 -6.09 -36.60
N SER A 71 29.73 -6.28 -35.90
CA SER A 71 28.96 -7.54 -35.85
C SER A 71 29.80 -8.77 -35.50
N THR A 72 30.85 -8.60 -34.69
CA THR A 72 31.64 -9.71 -34.18
C THR A 72 30.96 -10.31 -32.94
N PRO A 73 30.83 -11.64 -32.86
CA PRO A 73 30.21 -12.29 -31.71
C PRO A 73 30.93 -11.97 -30.40
N LEU A 74 30.18 -11.55 -29.38
CA LEU A 74 30.73 -11.13 -28.07
C LEU A 74 31.47 -12.23 -27.31
N HIS A 75 31.20 -13.50 -27.62
CA HIS A 75 31.85 -14.65 -26.98
C HIS A 75 33.27 -14.93 -27.53
N ILE A 76 33.66 -14.31 -28.64
CA ILE A 76 35.01 -14.42 -29.18
C ILE A 76 35.86 -13.36 -28.48
N VAL A 77 36.66 -13.76 -27.49
CA VAL A 77 37.52 -12.85 -26.70
C VAL A 77 38.99 -12.95 -27.12
N ASP A 78 39.64 -11.80 -27.27
CA ASP A 78 41.08 -11.73 -27.51
C ASP A 78 41.88 -11.78 -26.20
N LEU A 79 43.21 -11.91 -26.30
CA LEU A 79 44.08 -12.00 -25.13
C LEU A 79 43.98 -10.77 -24.21
N SER A 80 43.76 -9.58 -24.77
CA SER A 80 43.63 -8.34 -24.00
C SER A 80 42.32 -8.30 -23.22
N GLU A 81 41.24 -8.81 -23.79
CA GLU A 81 39.93 -8.94 -23.15
C GLU A 81 39.93 -10.03 -22.09
N ILE A 82 40.62 -11.15 -22.31
CA ILE A 82 40.79 -12.20 -21.29
C ILE A 82 41.51 -11.63 -20.06
N ILE A 83 42.62 -10.91 -20.27
CA ILE A 83 43.37 -10.27 -19.17
C ILE A 83 42.50 -9.23 -18.46
N ALA A 84 41.74 -8.43 -19.21
CA ALA A 84 40.82 -7.45 -18.64
C ALA A 84 39.69 -8.12 -17.84
N ILE A 85 39.09 -9.22 -18.32
CA ILE A 85 38.06 -9.97 -17.58
C ILE A 85 38.64 -10.54 -16.28
N LEU A 86 39.85 -11.09 -16.30
CA LEU A 86 40.52 -11.59 -15.09
C LEU A 86 40.82 -10.46 -14.10
N ALA A 87 41.30 -9.31 -14.57
CA ALA A 87 41.54 -8.13 -13.74
C ALA A 87 40.25 -7.54 -13.17
N PHE A 88 39.15 -7.58 -13.94
CA PHE A 88 37.81 -7.20 -13.49
C PHE A 88 37.34 -8.11 -12.36
N VAL A 89 37.41 -9.43 -12.54
CA VAL A 89 36.99 -10.39 -11.51
C VAL A 89 37.84 -10.25 -10.25
N ALA A 90 39.16 -10.11 -10.38
CA ALA A 90 40.06 -9.93 -9.23
C ALA A 90 39.78 -8.62 -8.46
N SER A 91 39.62 -7.50 -9.18
CA SER A 91 39.30 -6.22 -8.54
C SER A 91 37.88 -6.17 -7.96
N PHE A 92 36.92 -6.82 -8.61
CA PHE A 92 35.56 -6.95 -8.11
C PHE A 92 35.49 -7.78 -6.83
N ILE A 93 36.18 -8.93 -6.78
CA ILE A 93 36.25 -9.76 -5.56
C ILE A 93 36.92 -8.98 -4.43
N TYR A 94 37.99 -8.24 -4.71
CA TYR A 94 38.65 -7.39 -3.71
C TYR A 94 37.70 -6.31 -3.16
N LEU A 95 37.03 -5.55 -4.04
CA LEU A 95 36.10 -4.50 -3.64
C LEU A 95 34.88 -5.07 -2.90
N LEU A 96 34.37 -6.24 -3.30
CA LEU A 96 33.27 -6.91 -2.61
C LEU A 96 33.71 -7.45 -1.24
N GLY A 97 34.92 -7.98 -1.11
CA GLY A 97 35.47 -8.44 0.16
C GLY A 97 35.72 -7.28 1.13
N PHE A 98 36.21 -6.14 0.63
CA PHE A 98 36.55 -4.99 1.47
C PHE A 98 35.32 -4.14 1.86
N PHE A 99 34.44 -3.81 0.91
CA PHE A 99 33.23 -3.02 1.17
C PHE A 99 32.03 -3.87 1.61
N GLY A 100 31.99 -5.15 1.21
CA GLY A 100 30.87 -6.05 1.52
C GLY A 100 30.87 -6.54 2.96
N ILE A 101 32.02 -6.64 3.63
CA ILE A 101 32.07 -7.06 5.04
C ILE A 101 31.50 -5.98 5.97
N ASP A 102 31.78 -4.69 5.73
CA ASP A 102 31.16 -3.59 6.49
C ASP A 102 29.65 -3.50 6.22
N PHE A 103 29.21 -3.76 4.98
CA PHE A 103 27.80 -3.81 4.63
C PHE A 103 27.07 -4.98 5.31
N VAL A 104 27.67 -6.17 5.34
CA VAL A 104 27.09 -7.37 5.98
C VAL A 104 27.15 -7.27 7.51
N GLN A 105 28.20 -6.71 8.10
CA GLN A 105 28.28 -6.47 9.54
C GLN A 105 27.31 -5.37 10.01
N SER A 106 27.03 -4.36 9.18
CA SER A 106 25.99 -3.36 9.46
C SER A 106 24.57 -3.93 9.43
N ILE A 107 24.33 -5.02 8.69
CA ILE A 107 23.03 -5.68 8.59
C ILE A 107 22.82 -6.72 9.71
N LEU A 108 23.90 -7.29 10.24
CA LEU A 108 23.84 -8.39 11.23
C LEU A 108 24.03 -7.96 12.70
N ARG A 109 24.30 -6.69 13.01
CA ARG A 109 24.33 -6.21 14.41
C ARG A 109 22.92 -5.93 14.95
N PRO A 110 22.48 -6.58 16.06
CA PRO A 110 21.32 -6.13 16.79
C PRO A 110 21.60 -4.76 17.41
N SER A 111 20.69 -3.81 17.20
CA SER A 111 20.72 -2.47 17.77
C SER A 111 20.60 -2.52 19.30
N ALA A 112 21.73 -2.44 20.02
CA ALA A 112 21.75 -2.14 21.45
C ALA A 112 22.95 -1.31 21.91
N ASP A 113 24.16 -1.47 21.35
CA ASP A 113 25.37 -0.85 21.95
C ASP A 113 26.09 0.14 21.02
N VAL A 114 25.45 1.28 20.73
CA VAL A 114 26.11 2.46 20.09
C VAL A 114 25.92 3.74 20.92
N TRP A 115 25.38 3.67 22.14
CA TRP A 115 25.10 4.84 22.98
C TRP A 115 26.00 4.91 24.22
N ALA A 116 27.26 4.48 24.12
CA ALA A 116 28.21 4.57 25.24
C ALA A 116 29.66 4.63 24.74
N ALA A 117 30.05 5.71 24.08
CA ALA A 117 31.43 6.23 24.07
C ALA A 117 31.45 7.49 23.22
N GLU A 118 31.45 8.66 23.87
CA GLU A 118 32.17 9.89 23.50
C GLU A 118 31.61 11.04 24.36
N ASP A 119 32.02 11.05 25.62
CA ASP A 119 32.09 12.26 26.46
C ASP A 119 33.45 12.20 27.18
N GLU A 120 34.08 13.38 27.36
CA GLU A 120 35.46 13.70 27.78
C GLU A 120 36.38 14.08 26.58
N ASP A 121 36.93 15.29 26.44
CA ASP A 121 36.96 16.42 27.36
C ASP A 121 37.33 17.77 26.67
N GLN A 122 36.98 18.86 27.37
CA GLN A 122 37.64 20.16 27.49
C GLN A 122 37.71 21.27 26.38
N SER A 123 36.90 22.31 26.66
CA SER A 123 37.21 23.75 26.81
C SER A 123 37.97 24.52 25.71
N ILE A 124 37.31 25.59 25.22
CA ILE A 124 37.73 27.01 25.32
C ILE A 124 36.53 27.91 24.95
N ALA A 125 36.08 28.74 25.90
CA ALA A 125 35.34 30.00 25.65
C ALA A 125 36.38 31.16 25.64
N PRO A 126 36.15 32.39 25.11
CA PRO A 126 34.86 33.10 25.09
C PRO A 126 34.58 34.05 23.89
N LYS A 127 33.32 34.50 23.72
CA LYS A 127 32.86 35.88 23.97
C LYS A 127 31.41 36.13 23.53
N ALA A 128 30.68 36.81 24.41
CA ALA A 128 29.29 37.22 24.30
C ALA A 128 29.10 38.44 23.37
N GLY A 129 27.89 38.56 22.80
CA GLY A 129 27.43 39.78 22.12
C GLY A 129 26.04 39.64 21.49
N ALA A 130 25.02 40.06 22.25
CA ALA A 130 23.75 40.66 21.82
C ALA A 130 22.96 40.07 20.63
N GLN A 131 21.81 39.44 20.92
CA GLN A 131 20.49 39.87 20.45
C GLN A 131 19.41 38.93 21.03
N LYS A 132 18.86 39.33 22.18
CA LYS A 132 17.66 38.75 22.80
C LYS A 132 16.63 39.88 22.87
N LEU A 133 15.93 40.10 21.77
CA LEU A 133 14.77 40.97 21.63
C LEU A 133 14.28 40.73 20.21
N ASP A 134 13.36 39.77 20.04
CA ASP A 134 12.41 39.68 18.90
C ASP A 134 11.56 38.40 18.94
N GLU A 135 11.79 37.47 19.86
CA GLU A 135 11.04 36.19 19.90
C GLU A 135 9.75 36.20 20.75
N GLU A 136 9.48 37.28 21.50
CA GLU A 136 8.42 37.28 22.52
C GLU A 136 7.08 37.93 22.10
N VAL A 137 6.92 38.37 20.84
CA VAL A 137 5.69 39.10 20.40
C VAL A 137 4.79 38.32 19.41
N LEU A 138 5.20 37.15 18.91
CA LEU A 138 4.47 36.45 17.82
C LEU A 138 3.61 35.24 18.22
N LEU A 139 3.36 35.01 19.52
CA LEU A 139 2.56 33.86 20.01
C LEU A 139 1.19 34.24 20.62
N LYS A 140 0.51 35.28 20.12
CA LYS A 140 -0.78 35.72 20.67
C LYS A 140 -2.00 35.78 19.75
N GLU A 141 -1.95 35.23 18.54
CA GLU A 141 -3.13 35.14 17.67
C GLU A 141 -3.37 33.74 17.09
N ASP A 142 -3.62 32.75 17.95
CA ASP A 142 -4.52 31.64 17.56
C ASP A 142 -5.19 30.98 18.78
N SER A 143 -5.71 31.81 19.69
CA SER A 143 -6.46 31.36 20.86
C SER A 143 -7.95 31.18 20.55
N ARG A 144 -8.28 30.35 19.55
CA ARG A 144 -9.60 29.72 19.49
C ARG A 144 -9.54 28.38 20.21
N LYS A 145 -9.93 28.39 21.49
CA LYS A 145 -10.17 27.18 22.29
C LYS A 145 -11.28 26.36 21.65
N VAL A 146 -10.92 25.28 20.96
CA VAL A 146 -11.80 24.12 20.77
C VAL A 146 -11.38 23.09 21.83
N PRO A 147 -12.29 22.54 22.65
CA PRO A 147 -11.90 21.64 23.71
C PRO A 147 -11.71 20.23 23.14
N CYS A 148 -10.47 19.87 22.80
CA CYS A 148 -10.08 18.49 22.59
C CYS A 148 -8.75 18.26 23.31
N GLY A 149 -8.85 17.80 24.55
CA GLY A 149 -7.71 17.58 25.43
C GLY A 149 -8.05 17.73 26.91
N ALA A 150 -9.25 17.33 27.33
CA ALA A 150 -9.47 17.00 28.73
C ALA A 150 -9.08 15.53 28.91
N ALA A 151 -8.16 15.32 29.84
CA ALA A 151 -7.57 14.06 30.25
C ALA A 151 -8.53 12.86 30.25
N LEU A 152 -8.16 11.79 29.56
CA LEU A 152 -8.48 10.43 29.98
C LEU A 152 -7.29 9.93 30.82
N VAL A 153 -7.13 10.50 32.01
CA VAL A 153 -6.41 9.84 33.10
C VAL A 153 -7.46 9.01 33.82
N ASP A 154 -7.71 7.84 33.23
CA ASP A 154 -8.44 6.67 33.73
C ASP A 154 -8.91 5.93 32.48
N CYS A 155 -7.99 5.26 31.79
CA CYS A 155 -8.38 4.09 31.03
C CYS A 155 -8.57 2.98 32.07
N PRO A 156 -9.79 2.49 32.32
CA PRO A 156 -9.92 1.21 32.99
C PRO A 156 -9.12 0.22 32.14
N ILE A 157 -8.31 -0.62 32.79
CA ILE A 157 -7.91 -1.93 32.25
C ILE A 157 -9.16 -2.46 31.54
N PRO A 158 -9.10 -2.90 30.26
CA PRO A 158 -10.29 -3.33 29.54
C PRO A 158 -11.06 -4.28 30.45
N GLN A 159 -12.23 -3.81 30.91
CA GLN A 159 -13.11 -4.64 31.70
C GLN A 159 -13.30 -5.90 30.88
N VAL A 160 -13.09 -7.05 31.52
CA VAL A 160 -13.36 -8.37 30.98
C VAL A 160 -14.64 -8.24 30.17
N VAL A 161 -14.52 -8.39 28.84
CA VAL A 161 -15.66 -8.36 27.91
C VAL A 161 -16.75 -9.19 28.58
N PRO A 162 -17.98 -8.67 28.77
CA PRO A 162 -19.02 -9.43 29.45
C PRO A 162 -19.03 -10.82 28.83
N ALA A 163 -18.82 -11.84 29.67
CA ALA A 163 -18.69 -13.20 29.21
C ALA A 163 -19.87 -13.47 28.28
N VAL A 164 -19.59 -13.86 27.04
CA VAL A 164 -20.63 -14.32 26.12
C VAL A 164 -21.46 -15.32 26.91
N PRO A 165 -22.80 -15.15 27.00
CA PRO A 165 -23.62 -16.05 27.78
C PRO A 165 -23.28 -17.47 27.36
N PRO A 166 -23.14 -18.39 28.33
CA PRO A 166 -22.74 -19.76 28.01
C PRO A 166 -23.70 -20.32 26.96
N PRO A 167 -23.19 -21.11 25.99
CA PRO A 167 -24.03 -21.71 24.97
C PRO A 167 -25.19 -22.46 25.63
N THR A 168 -26.37 -22.39 25.01
CA THR A 168 -27.51 -23.20 25.46
C THR A 168 -27.19 -24.70 25.33
N GLU A 169 -27.93 -25.57 26.01
CA GLU A 169 -27.71 -27.03 25.89
C GLU A 169 -27.82 -27.50 24.43
N GLU A 170 -28.75 -26.93 23.66
CA GLU A 170 -28.85 -27.19 22.22
C GLU A 170 -27.62 -26.72 21.44
N ASP A 171 -27.11 -25.52 21.74
CA ASP A 171 -25.90 -25.00 21.10
C ASP A 171 -24.69 -25.89 21.43
N GLU A 172 -24.60 -26.39 22.66
CA GLU A 172 -23.53 -27.27 23.10
C GLU A 172 -23.50 -28.59 22.30
N GLU A 173 -24.65 -29.19 22.04
CA GLU A 173 -24.77 -30.37 21.18
C GLU A 173 -24.35 -30.08 19.74
N ILE A 174 -24.77 -28.94 19.19
CA ILE A 174 -24.41 -28.52 17.83
C ILE A 174 -22.91 -28.26 17.75
N ILE A 175 -22.33 -27.54 18.71
CA ILE A 175 -20.89 -27.28 18.81
C ILE A 175 -20.13 -28.61 18.83
N LYS A 176 -20.53 -29.55 19.68
CA LYS A 176 -19.91 -30.88 19.74
C LYS A 176 -20.02 -31.62 18.41
N SER A 177 -21.17 -31.57 17.74
CA SER A 177 -21.38 -32.16 16.41
C SER A 177 -20.49 -31.53 15.33
N VAL A 178 -20.24 -30.23 15.39
CA VAL A 178 -19.31 -29.51 14.49
C VAL A 178 -17.86 -29.90 14.79
N VAL A 179 -17.46 -29.92 16.07
CA VAL A 179 -16.12 -30.31 16.53
C VAL A 179 -15.78 -31.75 16.13
N GLU A 180 -16.75 -32.67 16.25
CA GLU A 180 -16.60 -34.07 15.82
C GLU A 180 -16.64 -34.26 14.30
N GLY A 181 -16.88 -33.21 13.52
CA GLY A 181 -16.95 -33.25 12.05
C GLY A 181 -18.25 -33.86 11.49
N LYS A 182 -19.26 -34.11 12.33
CA LYS A 182 -20.58 -34.64 11.92
C LYS A 182 -21.42 -33.58 11.23
N THR A 183 -21.32 -32.32 11.67
CA THR A 183 -22.00 -31.17 11.05
C THR A 183 -20.99 -30.26 10.35
N PRO A 184 -21.09 -30.09 9.01
CA PRO A 184 -20.23 -29.15 8.30
C PRO A 184 -20.50 -27.70 8.72
N SER A 185 -19.45 -26.96 9.10
CA SER A 185 -19.58 -25.58 9.61
C SER A 185 -20.22 -24.60 8.62
N TYR A 186 -20.01 -24.77 7.31
CA TYR A 186 -20.62 -23.92 6.28
C TYR A 186 -22.14 -24.08 6.16
N SER A 187 -22.72 -25.12 6.76
CA SER A 187 -24.17 -25.40 6.67
C SER A 187 -24.98 -24.77 7.82
N LEU A 188 -24.31 -24.16 8.80
CA LEU A 188 -24.95 -23.68 10.03
C LEU A 188 -26.03 -22.63 9.77
N GLU A 189 -25.78 -21.67 8.88
CA GLU A 189 -26.77 -20.64 8.52
C GLU A 189 -28.05 -21.27 7.98
N SER A 190 -27.91 -22.24 7.05
CA SER A 190 -29.05 -22.93 6.44
C SER A 190 -29.82 -23.82 7.42
N LYS A 191 -29.14 -24.42 8.40
CA LYS A 191 -29.74 -25.35 9.37
C LYS A 191 -30.42 -24.63 10.53
N LEU A 192 -29.83 -23.53 10.99
CA LEU A 192 -30.30 -22.82 12.18
C LEU A 192 -31.31 -21.72 11.85
N GLY A 193 -31.29 -21.20 10.61
CA GLY A 193 -32.13 -20.07 10.21
C GLY A 193 -31.76 -18.75 10.91
N ASP A 194 -30.70 -18.74 11.72
CA ASP A 194 -30.19 -17.58 12.46
C ASP A 194 -28.69 -17.44 12.17
N CYS A 195 -28.34 -16.42 11.38
CA CYS A 195 -26.97 -16.18 10.93
C CYS A 195 -26.04 -15.75 12.09
N LYS A 196 -26.56 -15.04 13.08
CA LYS A 196 -25.78 -14.61 14.25
C LYS A 196 -25.47 -15.82 15.14
N ARG A 197 -26.48 -16.65 15.43
CA ARG A 197 -26.31 -17.90 16.17
C ARG A 197 -25.34 -18.84 15.44
N ALA A 198 -25.44 -18.95 14.12
CA ALA A 198 -24.50 -19.72 13.30
C ALA A 198 -23.05 -19.23 13.45
N ALA A 199 -22.82 -17.91 13.39
CA ALA A 199 -21.50 -17.33 13.61
C ALA A 199 -20.98 -17.57 15.04
N ALA A 200 -21.85 -17.49 16.06
CA ALA A 200 -21.51 -17.77 17.45
C ALA A 200 -21.06 -19.23 17.66
N ILE A 201 -21.85 -20.18 17.18
CA ILE A 201 -21.55 -21.62 17.26
C ILE A 201 -20.27 -21.95 16.51
N ARG A 202 -20.08 -21.37 15.31
CA ARG A 202 -18.85 -21.56 14.52
C ARG A 202 -17.63 -21.05 15.26
N ARG A 203 -17.71 -19.83 15.81
CA ARG A 203 -16.65 -19.22 16.60
C ARG A 203 -16.28 -20.11 17.78
N GLU A 204 -17.25 -20.59 18.55
CA GLU A 204 -17.01 -21.44 19.70
C GLU A 204 -16.42 -22.81 19.31
N SER A 205 -16.96 -23.43 18.26
CA SER A 205 -16.42 -24.67 17.70
C SER A 205 -14.95 -24.51 17.28
N LEU A 206 -14.60 -23.38 16.66
CA LEU A 206 -13.23 -23.07 16.24
C LEU A 206 -12.29 -22.87 17.45
N GLN A 207 -12.75 -22.21 18.52
CA GLN A 207 -11.96 -22.06 19.74
C GLN A 207 -11.65 -23.42 20.38
N ARG A 208 -12.62 -24.34 20.41
CA ARG A 208 -12.44 -25.70 20.96
C ARG A 208 -11.52 -26.57 20.11
N LEU A 209 -11.69 -26.52 18.78
CA LEU A 209 -10.84 -27.27 17.84
C LEU A 209 -9.37 -26.83 17.90
N THR A 210 -9.14 -25.52 18.06
CA THR A 210 -7.78 -24.96 18.01
C THR A 210 -7.13 -24.81 19.39
N GLY A 211 -7.94 -24.79 20.46
CA GLY A 211 -7.50 -24.41 21.80
C GLY A 211 -7.04 -22.93 21.87
N LYS A 212 -7.44 -22.08 20.93
CA LYS A 212 -7.06 -20.67 20.84
C LYS A 212 -8.28 -19.77 21.02
N SER A 213 -8.10 -18.67 21.75
CA SER A 213 -9.17 -17.70 21.99
C SER A 213 -9.33 -16.75 20.80
N LEU A 214 -10.58 -16.40 20.50
CA LEU A 214 -10.98 -15.33 19.58
C LEU A 214 -11.47 -14.08 20.35
N ALA A 215 -11.22 -13.99 21.65
CA ALA A 215 -11.54 -12.81 22.45
C ALA A 215 -10.96 -11.54 21.80
N GLY A 216 -11.76 -10.48 21.75
CA GLY A 216 -11.41 -9.23 21.06
C GLY A 216 -11.88 -9.12 19.61
N LEU A 217 -12.29 -10.21 18.95
CA LEU A 217 -13.04 -10.15 17.69
C LEU A 217 -14.54 -10.00 18.01
N PRO A 218 -15.18 -8.85 17.75
CA PRO A 218 -16.58 -8.65 18.10
C PRO A 218 -17.53 -9.58 17.34
N LEU A 219 -18.62 -9.93 18.00
CA LEU A 219 -19.72 -10.72 17.44
C LEU A 219 -21.04 -9.93 17.43
N GLU A 220 -21.26 -9.10 18.44
CA GLU A 220 -22.50 -8.35 18.64
C GLU A 220 -22.60 -7.11 17.73
N ASN A 221 -23.84 -6.62 17.57
CA ASN A 221 -24.16 -5.39 16.81
C ASN A 221 -23.76 -5.41 15.33
N PHE A 222 -23.78 -6.60 14.71
CA PHE A 222 -23.54 -6.76 13.28
C PHE A 222 -24.71 -7.50 12.64
N ASP A 223 -25.18 -7.00 11.50
CA ASP A 223 -26.23 -7.61 10.71
C ASP A 223 -25.65 -8.74 9.84
N TYR A 224 -25.63 -9.97 10.39
CA TYR A 224 -25.12 -11.15 9.69
C TYR A 224 -25.99 -11.59 8.51
N GLU A 225 -27.27 -11.20 8.48
CA GLU A 225 -28.14 -11.51 7.34
C GLU A 225 -27.69 -10.72 6.10
N SER A 226 -27.23 -9.48 6.29
CA SER A 226 -26.76 -8.62 5.19
C SER A 226 -25.53 -9.13 4.44
N ILE A 227 -24.73 -10.01 5.05
CA ILE A 227 -23.52 -10.57 4.42
C ILE A 227 -23.76 -11.95 3.77
N LEU A 228 -24.83 -12.65 4.16
CA LEU A 228 -25.07 -14.03 3.74
C LEU A 228 -25.29 -14.11 2.23
N GLY A 229 -24.50 -14.94 1.56
CA GLY A 229 -24.59 -15.17 0.11
C GLY A 229 -24.18 -13.97 -0.74
N GLN A 230 -23.56 -12.94 -0.14
CA GLN A 230 -23.22 -11.71 -0.83
C GLN A 230 -21.79 -11.22 -0.54
N CYS A 231 -21.37 -11.18 0.73
CA CYS A 231 -20.13 -10.51 1.13
C CYS A 231 -19.09 -11.42 1.78
N CYS A 232 -19.51 -12.41 2.57
CA CYS A 232 -18.60 -13.29 3.29
C CYS A 232 -19.28 -14.61 3.65
N GLU A 233 -18.53 -15.71 3.51
CA GLU A 233 -18.92 -17.04 3.95
C GLU A 233 -18.31 -17.37 5.31
N MET A 234 -18.99 -18.21 6.09
CA MET A 234 -18.50 -18.74 7.36
C MET A 234 -18.03 -17.67 8.38
N PRO A 235 -18.81 -16.61 8.66
CA PRO A 235 -18.41 -15.57 9.60
C PRO A 235 -18.20 -16.09 11.03
N VAL A 236 -17.22 -15.53 11.74
CA VAL A 236 -16.92 -15.78 13.18
C VAL A 236 -16.88 -14.49 14.01
N GLY A 237 -17.28 -13.38 13.39
CA GLY A 237 -17.18 -12.02 13.90
C GLY A 237 -16.82 -11.05 12.76
N TYR A 238 -16.41 -9.84 13.13
CA TYR A 238 -15.99 -8.81 12.17
C TYR A 238 -14.81 -8.00 12.71
N ILE A 239 -14.05 -7.34 11.83
CA ILE A 239 -12.93 -6.47 12.20
C ILE A 239 -13.40 -5.02 12.24
N GLN A 240 -12.99 -4.29 13.28
CA GLN A 240 -13.21 -2.84 13.38
C GLN A 240 -11.98 -2.10 12.85
N ILE A 241 -12.19 -1.24 11.85
CA ILE A 241 -11.14 -0.36 11.29
C ILE A 241 -11.54 1.09 11.59
N PRO A 242 -10.67 1.91 12.23
CA PRO A 242 -10.98 3.31 12.48
C PRO A 242 -11.27 4.09 11.20
N VAL A 243 -12.33 4.90 11.20
CA VAL A 243 -12.68 5.79 10.09
C VAL A 243 -12.42 7.24 10.49
N GLY A 244 -11.50 7.90 9.81
CA GLY A 244 -11.25 9.33 9.92
C GLY A 244 -11.83 10.09 8.72
N ILE A 245 -11.96 11.41 8.85
CA ILE A 245 -12.46 12.29 7.78
C ILE A 245 -11.36 13.28 7.38
N ALA A 246 -11.08 13.38 6.08
CA ALA A 246 -10.20 14.41 5.50
C ALA A 246 -11.03 15.38 4.65
N GLY A 247 -10.88 16.68 4.86
CA GLY A 247 -11.57 17.69 4.06
C GLY A 247 -11.80 19.02 4.79
N PRO A 248 -12.54 19.94 4.14
CA PRO A 248 -13.19 19.77 2.84
C PRO A 248 -12.20 19.73 1.66
N LEU A 249 -12.34 18.74 0.78
CA LEU A 249 -11.73 18.70 -0.54
C LEU A 249 -12.60 19.51 -1.50
N LEU A 250 -12.10 20.66 -1.96
CA LEU A 250 -12.77 21.46 -3.00
C LEU A 250 -12.38 20.92 -4.38
N LEU A 251 -13.31 20.24 -5.03
CA LEU A 251 -13.13 19.56 -6.32
C LEU A 251 -14.31 19.88 -7.24
N ASP A 252 -14.03 20.33 -8.46
CA ASP A 252 -15.04 20.67 -9.47
C ASP A 252 -16.11 21.64 -8.95
N GLY A 253 -15.68 22.62 -8.14
CA GLY A 253 -16.55 23.61 -7.51
C GLY A 253 -17.41 23.10 -6.35
N ARG A 254 -17.20 21.86 -5.88
CA ARG A 254 -17.95 21.24 -4.78
C ARG A 254 -17.03 20.78 -3.66
N GLU A 255 -17.56 20.75 -2.43
CA GLU A 255 -16.80 20.34 -1.26
C GLU A 255 -17.16 18.93 -0.80
N TYR A 256 -16.14 18.11 -0.55
CA TYR A 256 -16.30 16.73 -0.09
C TYR A 256 -15.56 16.50 1.23
N MET A 257 -16.24 15.83 2.17
CA MET A 257 -15.64 15.30 3.40
C MET A 257 -15.33 13.83 3.18
N VAL A 258 -14.06 13.50 2.94
CA VAL A 258 -13.63 12.19 2.46
C VAL A 258 -13.46 11.23 3.63
N PRO A 259 -14.26 10.14 3.72
CA PRO A 259 -14.07 9.12 4.74
C PRO A 259 -12.90 8.20 4.37
N MET A 260 -12.05 7.91 5.36
CA MET A 260 -10.83 7.12 5.22
C MET A 260 -10.74 6.10 6.36
N ALA A 261 -10.86 4.82 6.04
CA ALA A 261 -10.71 3.72 7.00
C ALA A 261 -9.25 3.25 7.02
N THR A 262 -8.54 3.47 8.12
CA THR A 262 -7.10 3.16 8.20
C THR A 262 -6.64 2.95 9.63
N THR A 263 -5.56 2.17 9.78
CA THR A 263 -4.79 2.04 11.02
C THR A 263 -3.43 2.72 10.93
N GLU A 264 -3.08 3.32 9.78
CA GLU A 264 -1.84 4.06 9.61
C GLU A 264 -1.95 5.47 10.22
N GLY A 265 -1.19 5.71 11.29
CA GLY A 265 -1.11 7.03 11.91
C GLY A 265 -0.58 8.08 10.92
N THR A 266 -1.06 9.33 11.06
CA THR A 266 -0.76 10.48 10.18
C THR A 266 -1.48 10.48 8.82
N LEU A 267 -1.99 9.36 8.31
CA LEU A 267 -2.52 9.29 6.94
C LEU A 267 -3.68 10.29 6.70
N VAL A 268 -4.70 10.25 7.55
CA VAL A 268 -5.87 11.14 7.46
C VAL A 268 -5.46 12.60 7.67
N ALA A 269 -4.59 12.88 8.65
CA ALA A 269 -4.12 14.22 8.94
C ALA A 269 -3.29 14.82 7.78
N SER A 270 -2.43 14.00 7.16
CA SER A 270 -1.64 14.38 6.00
C SER A 270 -2.54 14.68 4.80
N THR A 271 -3.51 13.81 4.52
CA THR A 271 -4.49 14.03 3.44
C THR A 271 -5.30 15.30 3.69
N ASN A 272 -5.74 15.53 4.93
CA ASN A 272 -6.46 16.73 5.34
C ASN A 272 -5.65 18.03 5.13
N ARG A 273 -4.33 18.00 5.41
CA ARG A 273 -3.42 19.12 5.10
C ARG A 273 -3.35 19.39 3.59
N GLY A 274 -3.34 18.34 2.78
CA GLY A 274 -3.45 18.43 1.32
C GLY A 274 -4.74 19.10 0.87
N CYS A 275 -5.89 18.66 1.39
CA CYS A 275 -7.19 19.27 1.12
C CYS A 275 -7.20 20.77 1.46
N LYS A 276 -6.59 21.16 2.60
CA LYS A 276 -6.43 22.57 2.99
C LYS A 276 -5.61 23.35 1.96
N ALA A 277 -4.50 22.81 1.46
CA ALA A 277 -3.68 23.48 0.46
C ALA A 277 -4.42 23.67 -0.87
N ILE A 278 -5.15 22.65 -1.33
CA ILE A 278 -6.00 22.70 -2.53
C ILE A 278 -7.09 23.77 -2.36
N ARG A 279 -7.84 23.73 -1.26
CA ARG A 279 -8.93 24.69 -0.98
C ARG A 279 -8.42 26.13 -0.97
N LEU A 280 -7.32 26.40 -0.27
CA LEU A 280 -6.74 27.75 -0.19
C LEU A 280 -6.20 28.27 -1.53
N SER A 281 -6.04 27.39 -2.51
CA SER A 281 -5.57 27.74 -3.85
C SER A 281 -6.69 27.75 -4.90
N GLY A 282 -7.96 27.73 -4.47
CA GLY A 282 -9.12 27.85 -5.36
C GLY A 282 -9.78 26.52 -5.75
N GLY A 283 -9.24 25.38 -5.29
CA GLY A 283 -9.80 24.06 -5.58
C GLY A 283 -9.08 23.33 -6.71
N ALA A 284 -9.36 22.03 -6.82
CA ALA A 284 -8.88 21.16 -7.89
C ALA A 284 -9.98 20.95 -8.95
N ASN A 285 -9.56 20.58 -10.15
CA ASN A 285 -10.46 20.18 -11.24
C ASN A 285 -10.15 18.74 -11.64
N SER A 286 -11.18 17.99 -12.04
CA SER A 286 -11.04 16.63 -12.55
C SER A 286 -11.70 16.44 -13.91
N VAL A 287 -11.16 15.50 -14.68
CA VAL A 287 -11.72 15.06 -15.95
C VAL A 287 -11.73 13.54 -15.99
N LEU A 288 -12.91 12.97 -16.23
CA LEU A 288 -13.05 11.56 -16.53
C LEU A 288 -12.80 11.31 -18.02
N LEU A 289 -11.81 10.49 -18.32
CA LEU A 289 -11.34 10.21 -19.68
C LEU A 289 -11.96 8.94 -20.25
N ARG A 290 -12.21 7.92 -19.41
CA ARG A 290 -12.80 6.63 -19.80
C ARG A 290 -13.63 6.04 -18.66
N ASP A 291 -14.65 5.25 -19.01
CA ASP A 291 -15.51 4.48 -18.08
C ASP A 291 -15.88 3.14 -18.74
N GLY A 292 -15.14 2.09 -18.41
CA GLY A 292 -15.31 0.76 -18.98
C GLY A 292 -14.63 -0.32 -18.13
N MET A 293 -15.42 -1.20 -17.51
CA MET A 293 -14.91 -2.39 -16.85
C MET A 293 -14.60 -3.48 -17.88
N THR A 294 -13.63 -4.34 -17.59
CA THR A 294 -13.14 -5.32 -18.55
C THR A 294 -13.23 -6.77 -18.04
N ARG A 295 -13.45 -7.68 -18.99
CA ARG A 295 -13.29 -9.13 -18.82
C ARG A 295 -12.62 -9.68 -20.06
N ALA A 296 -11.65 -10.59 -19.86
CA ALA A 296 -10.92 -11.19 -20.95
C ALA A 296 -10.89 -12.72 -20.85
N PRO A 297 -11.80 -13.45 -21.53
CA PRO A 297 -11.68 -14.90 -21.67
C PRO A 297 -10.46 -15.28 -22.49
N VAL A 298 -10.02 -16.52 -22.28
CA VAL A 298 -9.04 -17.21 -23.11
C VAL A 298 -9.69 -18.41 -23.76
N VAL A 299 -9.55 -18.50 -25.08
CA VAL A 299 -10.04 -19.62 -25.89
C VAL A 299 -8.90 -20.22 -26.69
N ARG A 300 -9.06 -21.46 -27.16
CA ARG A 300 -8.05 -22.21 -27.89
C ARG A 300 -8.65 -22.85 -29.14
N PHE A 301 -7.81 -22.94 -30.17
CA PHE A 301 -8.11 -23.65 -31.41
C PHE A 301 -7.03 -24.69 -31.73
N ALA A 302 -7.25 -25.48 -32.78
CA ALA A 302 -6.25 -26.43 -33.28
C ALA A 302 -5.00 -25.72 -33.84
N THR A 303 -5.17 -24.56 -34.49
CA THR A 303 -4.10 -23.81 -35.16
C THR A 303 -4.16 -22.32 -34.86
N ALA A 304 -3.02 -21.63 -35.00
CA ALA A 304 -2.95 -20.18 -34.88
C ALA A 304 -3.77 -19.46 -35.96
N GLN A 305 -3.83 -20.02 -37.18
CA GLN A 305 -4.65 -19.48 -38.27
C GLN A 305 -6.13 -19.44 -37.89
N ARG A 306 -6.64 -20.52 -37.26
CA ARG A 306 -8.03 -20.58 -36.83
C ARG A 306 -8.34 -19.62 -35.68
N ALA A 307 -7.43 -19.47 -34.72
CA ALA A 307 -7.53 -18.43 -33.70
C ALA A 307 -7.53 -17.01 -34.29
N ALA A 308 -6.74 -16.78 -35.34
CA ALA A 308 -6.71 -15.50 -36.06
C ALA A 308 -8.03 -15.20 -36.80
N GLN A 309 -8.70 -16.22 -37.36
CA GLN A 309 -10.03 -16.04 -37.96
C GLN A 309 -11.04 -15.49 -36.94
N LEU A 310 -11.07 -16.03 -35.72
CA LEU A 310 -11.95 -15.49 -34.67
C LEU A 310 -11.53 -14.07 -34.25
N LYS A 311 -10.22 -13.80 -34.13
CA LYS A 311 -9.74 -12.42 -33.86
C LYS A 311 -10.27 -11.42 -34.90
N PHE A 312 -10.09 -11.72 -36.18
CA PHE A 312 -10.52 -10.83 -37.25
C PHE A 312 -12.04 -10.69 -37.26
N PHE A 313 -12.78 -11.76 -37.01
CA PHE A 313 -14.24 -11.69 -36.87
C PHE A 313 -14.68 -10.74 -35.75
N LEU A 314 -14.04 -10.81 -34.57
CA LEU A 314 -14.40 -9.99 -33.41
C LEU A 314 -14.01 -8.51 -33.54
N GLU A 315 -12.96 -8.21 -34.29
CA GLU A 315 -12.46 -6.85 -34.50
C GLU A 315 -12.97 -6.19 -35.80
N GLU A 316 -13.71 -6.94 -36.63
CA GLU A 316 -14.37 -6.41 -37.83
C GLU A 316 -15.54 -5.49 -37.43
N PRO A 317 -15.53 -4.20 -37.80
CA PRO A 317 -16.59 -3.26 -37.42
C PRO A 317 -18.00 -3.71 -37.81
N ALA A 318 -18.14 -4.41 -38.94
CA ALA A 318 -19.44 -4.92 -39.41
C ALA A 318 -20.10 -5.94 -38.44
N ASN A 319 -19.32 -6.62 -37.60
CA ASN A 319 -19.82 -7.62 -36.67
C ASN A 319 -20.10 -7.05 -35.27
N PHE A 320 -19.58 -5.85 -34.96
CA PHE A 320 -19.62 -5.30 -33.61
C PHE A 320 -21.06 -5.11 -33.10
N ASP A 321 -21.97 -4.62 -33.93
CA ASP A 321 -23.36 -4.36 -33.52
C ASP A 321 -24.10 -5.64 -33.10
N THR A 322 -23.87 -6.75 -33.82
CA THR A 322 -24.42 -8.06 -33.45
C THR A 322 -23.84 -8.55 -32.13
N LEU A 323 -22.50 -8.49 -31.98
CA LEU A 323 -21.82 -8.90 -30.74
C LEU A 323 -22.28 -8.06 -29.55
N ALA A 324 -22.40 -6.74 -29.73
CA ALA A 324 -22.89 -5.81 -28.73
C ALA A 324 -24.35 -6.11 -28.37
N MET A 325 -25.22 -6.41 -29.34
CA MET A 325 -26.60 -6.82 -29.07
C MET A 325 -26.66 -8.07 -28.19
N ILE A 326 -25.88 -9.10 -28.51
CA ILE A 326 -25.82 -10.35 -27.73
C ILE A 326 -25.28 -10.10 -26.32
N PHE A 327 -24.18 -9.35 -26.21
CA PHE A 327 -23.58 -8.98 -24.93
C PHE A 327 -24.57 -8.21 -24.05
N ASN A 328 -25.23 -7.20 -24.61
CA ASN A 328 -26.08 -6.26 -23.88
C ASN A 328 -27.39 -6.90 -23.37
N ARG A 329 -27.81 -8.06 -23.90
CA ARG A 329 -28.94 -8.84 -23.36
C ARG A 329 -28.72 -9.31 -21.92
N SER A 330 -27.46 -9.35 -21.46
CA SER A 330 -27.12 -9.78 -20.11
C SER A 330 -27.63 -8.85 -19.00
N SER A 331 -27.80 -7.56 -19.30
CA SER A 331 -28.14 -6.52 -18.32
C SER A 331 -28.64 -5.22 -18.97
N ARG A 332 -29.59 -4.55 -18.29
CA ARG A 332 -30.07 -3.23 -18.70
C ARG A 332 -29.00 -2.13 -18.64
N PHE A 333 -27.93 -2.32 -17.87
CA PHE A 333 -26.85 -1.33 -17.69
C PHE A 333 -25.59 -1.66 -18.48
N ALA A 334 -25.38 -2.93 -18.86
CA ALA A 334 -24.20 -3.36 -19.59
C ALA A 334 -24.26 -2.84 -21.02
N ARG A 335 -23.30 -2.01 -21.44
CA ARG A 335 -23.12 -1.64 -22.84
C ARG A 335 -21.70 -1.94 -23.28
N LEU A 336 -21.57 -2.93 -24.17
CA LEU A 336 -20.29 -3.26 -24.81
C LEU A 336 -19.76 -2.04 -25.56
N GLN A 337 -18.48 -1.73 -25.37
CA GLN A 337 -17.79 -0.59 -25.97
C GLN A 337 -16.73 -1.05 -26.97
N SER A 338 -16.01 -2.13 -26.68
CA SER A 338 -14.97 -2.66 -27.55
C SER A 338 -14.59 -4.10 -27.18
N ILE A 339 -13.98 -4.80 -28.14
CA ILE A 339 -13.33 -6.11 -27.93
C ILE A 339 -11.93 -5.98 -28.50
N LYS A 340 -10.91 -6.11 -27.65
CA LYS A 340 -9.50 -6.06 -28.08
C LYS A 340 -8.87 -7.44 -27.92
N CYS A 341 -8.38 -8.01 -29.02
CA CYS A 341 -7.87 -9.37 -29.03
C CYS A 341 -6.35 -9.44 -29.07
N ALA A 342 -5.76 -10.36 -28.32
CA ALA A 342 -4.35 -10.74 -28.38
C ALA A 342 -4.20 -12.25 -28.64
N ILE A 343 -3.25 -12.64 -29.47
CA ILE A 343 -2.98 -14.05 -29.82
C ILE A 343 -1.65 -14.50 -29.23
N ALA A 344 -1.62 -15.70 -28.66
CA ALA A 344 -0.40 -16.41 -28.30
C ALA A 344 -0.45 -17.84 -28.87
N GLY A 345 0.20 -18.05 -30.00
CA GLY A 345 0.11 -19.32 -30.74
C GLY A 345 -1.32 -19.60 -31.17
N LYS A 346 -1.88 -20.73 -30.69
CA LYS A 346 -3.26 -21.16 -30.98
C LYS A 346 -4.30 -20.73 -29.93
N ASN A 347 -3.91 -19.86 -28.99
CA ASN A 347 -4.79 -19.31 -27.97
C ASN A 347 -5.12 -17.84 -28.31
N LEU A 348 -6.36 -17.44 -28.02
CA LEU A 348 -6.88 -16.09 -28.23
C LEU A 348 -7.40 -15.52 -26.89
N TYR A 349 -6.95 -14.32 -26.55
CA TYR A 349 -7.35 -13.56 -25.37
C TYR A 349 -8.19 -12.37 -25.83
N MET A 350 -9.46 -12.30 -25.41
CA MET A 350 -10.43 -11.36 -25.97
C MET A 350 -10.86 -10.37 -24.89
N ARG A 351 -10.28 -9.17 -24.82
CA ARG A 351 -10.57 -8.18 -23.78
C ARG A 351 -11.81 -7.38 -24.14
N PHE A 352 -12.95 -7.74 -23.56
CA PHE A 352 -14.20 -6.99 -23.67
C PHE A 352 -14.17 -5.79 -22.72
N SER A 353 -14.53 -4.60 -23.22
CA SER A 353 -14.75 -3.39 -22.41
C SER A 353 -16.23 -3.02 -22.44
N CYS A 354 -16.79 -2.67 -21.28
CA CYS A 354 -18.22 -2.43 -21.13
C CYS A 354 -18.50 -1.38 -20.04
N SER A 355 -19.48 -0.51 -20.26
CA SER A 355 -20.01 0.34 -19.19
C SER A 355 -20.95 -0.46 -18.28
N THR A 356 -21.00 -0.14 -16.98
CA THR A 356 -21.65 -0.99 -15.97
C THR A 356 -22.65 -0.23 -15.09
N GLY A 357 -23.02 0.98 -15.51
CA GLY A 357 -23.79 1.91 -14.67
C GLY A 357 -23.01 2.24 -13.39
N ASP A 358 -23.70 2.25 -12.25
CA ASP A 358 -23.10 2.58 -10.96
C ASP A 358 -22.48 1.37 -10.23
N ALA A 359 -22.57 0.17 -10.81
CA ALA A 359 -21.86 -0.98 -10.29
C ALA A 359 -20.40 -0.96 -10.77
N MET A 360 -19.49 -1.49 -9.96
CA MET A 360 -18.12 -1.79 -10.43
C MET A 360 -18.18 -2.81 -11.58
N GLY A 361 -19.10 -3.78 -11.49
CA GLY A 361 -19.66 -4.45 -12.66
C GLY A 361 -19.03 -5.77 -13.08
N MET A 362 -18.09 -6.32 -12.30
CA MET A 362 -17.37 -7.56 -12.67
C MET A 362 -18.27 -8.76 -12.97
N ASN A 363 -19.33 -8.98 -12.19
CA ASN A 363 -20.30 -10.06 -12.44
C ASN A 363 -21.13 -9.79 -13.71
N MET A 364 -21.48 -8.51 -13.93
CA MET A 364 -22.26 -8.07 -15.09
C MET A 364 -21.49 -8.29 -16.39
N VAL A 365 -20.22 -7.88 -16.43
CA VAL A 365 -19.36 -8.05 -17.61
C VAL A 365 -19.11 -9.53 -17.88
N SER A 366 -18.83 -10.36 -16.86
CA SER A 366 -18.64 -11.80 -17.04
C SER A 366 -19.86 -12.48 -17.68
N LYS A 367 -21.08 -12.11 -17.27
CA LYS A 367 -22.30 -12.65 -17.88
C LYS A 367 -22.46 -12.23 -19.34
N GLY A 368 -22.17 -10.97 -19.67
CA GLY A 368 -22.18 -10.48 -21.05
C GLY A 368 -21.19 -11.22 -21.94
N VAL A 369 -19.98 -11.47 -21.44
CA VAL A 369 -18.97 -12.27 -22.15
C VAL A 369 -19.47 -13.70 -22.37
N GLN A 370 -20.07 -14.36 -21.37
CA GLN A 370 -20.57 -15.72 -21.52
C GLN A 370 -21.60 -15.81 -22.66
N ASN A 371 -22.54 -14.87 -22.73
CA ASN A 371 -23.53 -14.82 -23.82
C ASN A 371 -22.86 -14.74 -25.20
N VAL A 372 -21.79 -13.96 -25.33
CA VAL A 372 -21.05 -13.84 -26.61
C VAL A 372 -20.30 -15.14 -26.92
N LEU A 373 -19.67 -15.77 -25.92
CA LEU A 373 -19.00 -17.07 -26.12
C LEU A 373 -20.00 -18.14 -26.58
N ASP A 374 -21.18 -18.22 -25.96
CA ASP A 374 -22.23 -19.18 -26.34
C ASP A 374 -22.75 -18.91 -27.75
N PHE A 375 -22.88 -17.63 -28.14
CA PHE A 375 -23.27 -17.25 -29.50
C PHE A 375 -22.21 -17.66 -30.54
N LEU A 376 -20.92 -17.46 -30.24
CA LEU A 376 -19.81 -17.78 -31.13
C LEU A 376 -19.66 -19.29 -31.38
N GLN A 377 -20.14 -20.15 -30.47
CA GLN A 377 -20.07 -21.60 -30.64
C GLN A 377 -20.83 -22.10 -31.89
N ASN A 378 -21.77 -21.33 -32.45
CA ASN A 378 -22.47 -21.70 -33.68
C ASN A 378 -21.54 -21.66 -34.92
N ASP A 379 -20.70 -20.62 -35.03
CA ASP A 379 -19.81 -20.41 -36.19
C ASP A 379 -18.37 -20.92 -35.92
N PHE A 380 -18.03 -21.07 -34.64
CA PHE A 380 -16.74 -21.57 -34.16
C PHE A 380 -16.94 -22.78 -33.21
N PRO A 381 -17.57 -23.89 -33.66
CA PRO A 381 -17.83 -25.06 -32.82
C PRO A 381 -16.54 -25.79 -32.37
N ASP A 382 -15.41 -25.48 -33.01
CA ASP A 382 -14.07 -25.95 -32.68
C ASP A 382 -13.36 -25.08 -31.61
N MET A 383 -14.03 -24.05 -31.09
CA MET A 383 -13.52 -23.17 -30.04
C MET A 383 -13.58 -23.83 -28.67
N ASP A 384 -12.41 -24.11 -28.10
CA ASP A 384 -12.26 -24.61 -26.73
C ASP A 384 -12.16 -23.43 -25.76
N VAL A 385 -13.18 -23.23 -24.93
CA VAL A 385 -13.20 -22.15 -23.91
C VAL A 385 -12.43 -22.59 -22.68
N ILE A 386 -11.17 -22.16 -22.60
CA ILE A 386 -10.26 -22.51 -21.50
C ILE A 386 -10.66 -21.83 -20.20
N GLY A 387 -11.15 -20.59 -20.27
CA GLY A 387 -11.67 -19.90 -19.10
C GLY A 387 -12.18 -18.50 -19.38
N ILE A 388 -13.17 -18.08 -18.60
CA ILE A 388 -13.79 -16.75 -18.71
C ILE A 388 -12.83 -15.60 -18.34
N SER A 389 -11.76 -15.91 -17.59
CA SER A 389 -10.72 -14.97 -17.18
C SER A 389 -9.34 -15.52 -17.47
N GLY A 390 -8.80 -15.19 -18.65
CA GLY A 390 -7.44 -15.50 -19.10
C GLY A 390 -6.37 -14.53 -18.61
N ASN A 391 -6.60 -13.83 -17.49
CA ASN A 391 -5.72 -12.82 -16.92
C ASN A 391 -5.41 -11.59 -17.81
N PHE A 392 -6.00 -11.46 -19.00
CA PHE A 392 -5.84 -10.29 -19.88
C PHE A 392 -6.88 -9.17 -19.60
N CYS A 393 -7.65 -9.29 -18.50
CA CYS A 393 -8.59 -8.24 -18.09
C CYS A 393 -7.84 -6.93 -17.78
N SER A 394 -6.78 -6.90 -16.96
CA SER A 394 -6.39 -7.85 -15.88
C SER A 394 -7.07 -7.44 -14.58
N ASP A 395 -7.28 -8.35 -13.63
CA ASP A 395 -8.05 -8.07 -12.40
C ASP A 395 -7.31 -8.51 -11.14
N LYS A 396 -7.06 -7.58 -10.22
CA LYS A 396 -6.29 -7.75 -8.97
C LYS A 396 -4.84 -8.19 -9.21
N LYS A 397 -4.26 -7.82 -10.36
CA LYS A 397 -2.85 -8.11 -10.71
C LYS A 397 -2.22 -6.90 -11.42
N PRO A 398 -0.97 -6.54 -11.09
CA PRO A 398 -0.30 -5.44 -11.78
C PRO A 398 -0.11 -5.81 -13.26
N ALA A 399 -0.66 -5.01 -14.17
CA ALA A 399 -0.65 -5.33 -15.60
C ALA A 399 -0.59 -4.08 -16.48
N ALA A 400 0.34 -4.08 -17.44
CA ALA A 400 0.57 -2.93 -18.32
C ALA A 400 -0.64 -2.60 -19.19
N VAL A 401 -1.46 -3.62 -19.52
CA VAL A 401 -2.70 -3.39 -20.27
C VAL A 401 -3.65 -2.45 -19.53
N ASN A 402 -3.72 -2.50 -18.20
CA ASN A 402 -4.58 -1.60 -17.42
C ASN A 402 -3.98 -0.19 -17.32
N TRP A 403 -2.66 -0.08 -17.25
CA TRP A 403 -1.95 1.19 -17.32
C TRP A 403 -2.15 1.92 -18.67
N ILE A 404 -2.04 1.18 -19.78
CA ILE A 404 -2.04 1.72 -21.14
C ILE A 404 -3.46 1.92 -21.68
N GLU A 405 -4.32 0.92 -21.51
CA GLU A 405 -5.67 0.92 -22.09
C GLU A 405 -6.73 1.42 -21.11
N GLY A 406 -6.40 1.54 -19.83
CA GLY A 406 -7.36 1.80 -18.76
C GLY A 406 -8.21 0.59 -18.39
N ARG A 407 -8.87 0.66 -17.23
CA ARG A 407 -9.83 -0.32 -16.72
C ARG A 407 -10.70 0.28 -15.62
N GLY A 408 -12.02 0.14 -15.69
CA GLY A 408 -12.90 0.90 -14.80
C GLY A 408 -12.90 2.37 -15.24
N LYS A 409 -12.48 3.29 -14.38
CA LYS A 409 -12.54 4.73 -14.61
C LYS A 409 -11.15 5.33 -14.74
N SER A 410 -10.88 6.00 -15.87
CA SER A 410 -9.65 6.74 -16.08
C SER A 410 -9.88 8.21 -15.74
N VAL A 411 -9.18 8.73 -14.74
CA VAL A 411 -9.37 10.10 -14.23
C VAL A 411 -8.04 10.84 -14.23
N VAL A 412 -8.07 12.11 -14.62
CA VAL A 412 -7.01 13.08 -14.32
C VAL A 412 -7.57 14.12 -13.36
N CYS A 413 -6.78 14.54 -12.38
CA CYS A 413 -7.11 15.60 -11.44
C CYS A 413 -5.91 16.54 -11.30
N GLU A 414 -6.16 17.84 -11.29
CA GLU A 414 -5.12 18.87 -11.25
C GLU A 414 -5.46 20.05 -10.34
N VAL A 415 -4.42 20.74 -9.88
CA VAL A 415 -4.51 21.96 -9.08
C VAL A 415 -3.28 22.84 -9.32
N ILE A 416 -3.47 24.16 -9.28
CA ILE A 416 -2.37 25.11 -9.13
C ILE A 416 -2.34 25.56 -7.67
N ILE A 417 -1.23 25.34 -6.98
CA ILE A 417 -1.03 25.75 -5.58
C ILE A 417 -0.14 26.97 -5.54
N SER A 418 -0.62 28.03 -4.88
CA SER A 418 0.15 29.27 -4.81
C SER A 418 1.42 29.10 -3.97
N GLY A 419 2.50 29.79 -4.34
CA GLY A 419 3.77 29.73 -3.59
C GLY A 419 3.62 30.09 -2.12
N ASP A 420 2.69 30.99 -1.80
CA ASP A 420 2.31 31.35 -0.44
C ASP A 420 1.77 30.17 0.37
N VAL A 421 0.89 29.37 -0.25
CA VAL A 421 0.33 28.16 0.35
C VAL A 421 1.41 27.07 0.46
N VAL A 422 2.28 26.93 -0.55
CA VAL A 422 3.42 26.00 -0.50
C VAL A 422 4.31 26.31 0.71
N ARG A 423 4.69 27.57 0.92
CA ARG A 423 5.52 27.97 2.09
C ARG A 423 4.77 27.88 3.41
N LYS A 424 3.56 28.44 3.51
CA LYS A 424 2.82 28.58 4.77
C LYS A 424 2.12 27.31 5.23
N VAL A 425 1.60 26.51 4.32
CA VAL A 425 0.84 25.28 4.64
C VAL A 425 1.70 24.05 4.42
N LEU A 426 2.36 23.94 3.27
CA LEU A 426 3.15 22.77 2.88
C LEU A 426 4.59 22.80 3.42
N LYS A 427 5.03 23.95 3.95
CA LYS A 427 6.31 24.12 4.67
C LYS A 427 7.51 23.69 3.83
N THR A 428 7.47 23.99 2.53
CA THR A 428 8.53 23.69 1.56
C THR A 428 8.58 24.79 0.47
N SER A 429 9.31 24.57 -0.62
CA SER A 429 9.37 25.45 -1.79
C SER A 429 8.88 24.74 -3.06
N VAL A 430 8.58 25.52 -4.11
CA VAL A 430 8.13 24.98 -5.41
C VAL A 430 9.25 24.17 -6.06
N GLU A 431 10.47 24.69 -6.04
CA GLU A 431 11.66 24.10 -6.65
C GLU A 431 11.95 22.72 -6.04
N ALA A 432 11.90 22.62 -4.71
CA ALA A 432 12.13 21.36 -3.99
C ALA A 432 11.08 20.30 -4.32
N LEU A 433 9.82 20.70 -4.52
CA LEU A 433 8.75 19.78 -4.91
C LEU A 433 8.92 19.26 -6.33
N VAL A 434 9.24 20.15 -7.28
CA VAL A 434 9.48 19.79 -8.69
C VAL A 434 10.68 18.84 -8.80
N GLU A 435 11.80 19.19 -8.16
CA GLU A 435 13.00 18.36 -8.15
C GLU A 435 12.73 17.00 -7.50
N LEU A 436 12.10 16.96 -6.33
CA LEU A 436 11.78 15.71 -5.65
C LEU A 436 10.83 14.85 -6.48
N ASN A 437 9.81 15.42 -7.13
CA ASN A 437 8.90 14.63 -7.97
C ASN A 437 9.64 13.99 -9.14
N MET A 438 10.51 14.75 -9.80
CA MET A 438 11.35 14.25 -10.88
C MET A 438 12.25 13.10 -10.39
N LEU A 439 12.98 13.29 -9.30
CA LEU A 439 13.96 12.32 -8.82
C LEU A 439 13.30 11.09 -8.17
N LYS A 440 12.21 11.26 -7.44
CA LYS A 440 11.51 10.17 -6.73
C LYS A 440 10.48 9.48 -7.60
N ASN A 441 9.43 10.20 -7.98
CA ASN A 441 8.24 9.61 -8.57
C ASN A 441 8.46 9.23 -10.04
N LEU A 442 9.37 9.91 -10.75
CA LEU A 442 9.73 9.56 -12.12
C LEU A 442 11.00 8.70 -12.16
N VAL A 443 12.16 9.27 -11.86
CA VAL A 443 13.46 8.58 -12.00
C VAL A 443 13.54 7.39 -11.05
N GLY A 444 13.23 7.56 -9.76
CA GLY A 444 13.25 6.48 -8.77
C GLY A 444 12.35 5.31 -9.16
N SER A 445 11.11 5.60 -9.58
CA SER A 445 10.18 4.57 -10.07
C SER A 445 10.66 3.90 -11.36
N ALA A 446 11.28 4.66 -12.28
CA ALA A 446 11.88 4.10 -13.49
C ALA A 446 13.05 3.15 -13.15
N MET A 447 13.94 3.54 -12.23
CA MET A 447 15.04 2.71 -11.76
C MET A 447 14.54 1.43 -11.08
N ALA A 448 13.39 1.49 -10.41
CA ALA A 448 12.74 0.34 -9.77
C ALA A 448 11.99 -0.57 -10.76
N GLY A 449 11.85 -0.19 -12.04
CA GLY A 449 11.01 -0.90 -13.00
C GLY A 449 9.52 -0.90 -12.61
N ALA A 450 9.06 0.17 -11.94
CA ALA A 450 7.70 0.24 -11.42
C ALA A 450 6.66 0.28 -12.56
N LEU A 451 5.63 -0.56 -12.44
CA LEU A 451 4.52 -0.59 -13.39
C LEU A 451 3.36 0.28 -12.90
N GLY A 452 3.20 1.46 -13.51
CA GLY A 452 2.17 2.44 -13.16
C GLY A 452 2.27 3.00 -11.73
N GLY A 453 3.41 2.83 -11.08
CA GLY A 453 3.72 3.33 -9.73
C GLY A 453 4.58 4.59 -9.74
N PHE A 454 4.19 5.60 -10.52
CA PHE A 454 4.93 6.87 -10.67
C PHE A 454 4.37 7.94 -9.72
N ASN A 455 4.18 7.58 -8.45
CA ASN A 455 3.52 8.38 -7.42
C ASN A 455 4.15 8.11 -6.05
N ALA A 456 3.76 8.88 -5.03
CA ALA A 456 4.28 8.74 -3.68
C ALA A 456 3.52 7.72 -2.83
N GLN A 457 2.19 7.81 -2.78
CA GLN A 457 1.35 7.01 -1.89
C GLN A 457 -0.10 6.84 -2.37
N ALA A 458 -0.37 6.79 -3.67
CA ALA A 458 -1.74 6.65 -4.18
C ALA A 458 -2.47 5.44 -3.57
N SER A 459 -1.75 4.32 -3.38
CA SER A 459 -2.25 3.11 -2.73
C SER A 459 -2.80 3.33 -1.32
N ASN A 460 -2.17 4.18 -0.51
CA ASN A 460 -2.66 4.44 0.86
C ASN A 460 -4.08 5.04 0.84
N ILE A 461 -4.32 5.95 -0.10
CA ILE A 461 -5.57 6.70 -0.16
C ILE A 461 -6.66 5.85 -0.79
N VAL A 462 -6.32 5.17 -1.89
CA VAL A 462 -7.23 4.22 -2.54
C VAL A 462 -7.69 3.17 -1.55
N SER A 463 -6.77 2.50 -0.83
CA SER A 463 -7.14 1.53 0.22
C SER A 463 -8.04 2.14 1.30
N ALA A 464 -7.68 3.31 1.84
CA ALA A 464 -8.44 3.90 2.94
C ALA A 464 -9.87 4.31 2.53
N VAL A 465 -10.03 4.89 1.35
CA VAL A 465 -11.36 5.24 0.80
C VAL A 465 -12.13 3.97 0.44
N TYR A 466 -11.47 2.96 -0.14
CA TYR A 466 -12.10 1.71 -0.56
C TYR A 466 -12.69 0.94 0.63
N LEU A 467 -11.91 0.80 1.71
CA LEU A 467 -12.36 0.17 2.94
C LEU A 467 -13.53 0.94 3.57
N ALA A 468 -13.48 2.27 3.59
CA ALA A 468 -14.54 3.11 4.13
C ALA A 468 -15.83 3.03 3.31
N THR A 469 -15.73 2.89 1.98
CA THR A 469 -16.87 2.98 1.07
C THR A 469 -17.34 1.64 0.51
N GLY A 470 -16.80 0.53 1.00
CA GLY A 470 -17.26 -0.82 0.65
C GLY A 470 -16.88 -1.29 -0.75
N GLN A 471 -15.77 -0.77 -1.27
CA GLN A 471 -15.17 -1.24 -2.51
C GLN A 471 -14.38 -2.54 -2.27
N ASP A 472 -13.87 -3.15 -3.34
CA ASP A 472 -13.01 -4.34 -3.22
C ASP A 472 -11.56 -3.92 -2.94
N PRO A 473 -11.02 -4.15 -1.73
CA PRO A 473 -9.67 -3.68 -1.39
C PRO A 473 -8.57 -4.38 -2.19
N ALA A 474 -8.82 -5.56 -2.77
CA ALA A 474 -7.84 -6.23 -3.63
C ALA A 474 -7.65 -5.53 -4.98
N GLN A 475 -8.64 -4.72 -5.42
CA GLN A 475 -8.54 -3.91 -6.63
C GLN A 475 -7.61 -2.69 -6.45
N ASN A 476 -7.17 -2.39 -5.22
CA ASN A 476 -6.14 -1.39 -4.97
C ASN A 476 -4.87 -1.62 -5.81
N VAL A 477 -4.55 -2.87 -6.15
CA VAL A 477 -3.38 -3.23 -6.99
C VAL A 477 -3.34 -2.43 -8.29
N GLU A 478 -4.49 -2.24 -8.93
CA GLU A 478 -4.59 -1.55 -10.22
C GLU A 478 -5.23 -0.17 -10.08
N SER A 479 -6.17 -0.03 -9.15
CA SER A 479 -6.82 1.25 -8.86
C SER A 479 -5.86 2.30 -8.28
N SER A 480 -4.70 1.88 -7.77
CA SER A 480 -3.62 2.77 -7.33
C SER A 480 -2.59 3.10 -8.42
N HIS A 481 -2.74 2.58 -9.64
CA HIS A 481 -1.94 3.03 -10.77
C HIS A 481 -2.12 4.55 -10.92
N CYS A 482 -1.02 5.28 -10.79
CA CYS A 482 -1.01 6.72 -10.76
C CYS A 482 0.35 7.25 -11.22
N ILE A 483 0.32 8.29 -12.06
CA ILE A 483 1.46 9.17 -12.31
C ILE A 483 1.17 10.55 -11.73
N THR A 484 2.10 11.04 -10.92
CA THR A 484 2.07 12.37 -10.33
C THR A 484 3.05 13.27 -11.07
N MET A 485 2.55 14.37 -11.62
CA MET A 485 3.36 15.40 -12.27
C MET A 485 3.34 16.68 -11.42
N MET A 486 4.49 17.34 -11.35
CA MET A 486 4.68 18.60 -10.62
C MET A 486 5.52 19.53 -11.48
N GLU A 487 4.96 20.70 -11.81
CA GLU A 487 5.59 21.67 -12.70
C GLU A 487 5.52 23.07 -12.09
N ALA A 488 6.63 23.80 -12.21
CA ALA A 488 6.68 25.21 -11.82
C ALA A 488 5.89 26.04 -12.85
N VAL A 489 4.97 26.88 -12.38
CA VAL A 489 4.15 27.76 -13.23
C VAL A 489 4.20 29.21 -12.72
N ASN A 490 3.68 30.15 -13.51
CA ASN A 490 3.70 31.59 -13.18
C ASN A 490 5.11 32.09 -12.83
N ASP A 491 6.07 31.84 -13.73
CA ASP A 491 7.50 32.16 -13.55
C ASP A 491 8.14 31.50 -12.32
N GLY A 492 7.65 30.32 -11.95
CA GLY A 492 8.13 29.53 -10.81
C GLY A 492 7.59 29.96 -9.46
N LYS A 493 6.64 30.91 -9.42
CA LYS A 493 6.01 31.37 -8.18
C LYS A 493 5.06 30.34 -7.60
N ASP A 494 4.38 29.59 -8.47
CA ASP A 494 3.34 28.64 -8.12
C ASP A 494 3.68 27.26 -8.69
N ILE A 495 2.96 26.24 -8.23
CA ILE A 495 3.16 24.86 -8.69
C ILE A 495 1.86 24.29 -9.25
N HIS A 496 1.91 23.79 -10.48
CA HIS A 496 0.89 22.89 -11.01
C HIS A 496 1.20 21.48 -10.56
N VAL A 497 0.18 20.80 -10.03
CA VAL A 497 0.27 19.40 -9.63
C VAL A 497 -0.89 18.66 -10.27
N SER A 498 -0.60 17.50 -10.87
CA SER A 498 -1.62 16.61 -11.40
C SER A 498 -1.37 15.16 -11.03
N VAL A 499 -2.45 14.41 -10.93
CA VAL A 499 -2.45 12.95 -10.83
C VAL A 499 -3.27 12.37 -11.97
N THR A 500 -2.75 11.36 -12.64
CA THR A 500 -3.48 10.62 -13.67
C THR A 500 -3.59 9.16 -13.27
N MET A 501 -4.82 8.70 -13.08
CA MET A 501 -5.16 7.36 -12.60
C MET A 501 -5.99 6.63 -13.66
N PRO A 502 -5.37 5.78 -14.50
CA PRO A 502 -6.04 5.22 -15.67
C PRO A 502 -7.00 4.07 -15.34
N SER A 503 -6.95 3.51 -14.14
CA SER A 503 -7.62 2.23 -13.84
C SER A 503 -8.36 2.18 -12.50
N ILE A 504 -9.12 3.21 -12.13
CA ILE A 504 -9.89 3.24 -10.88
C ILE A 504 -11.13 2.34 -10.98
N GLU A 505 -11.17 1.25 -10.21
CA GLU A 505 -12.26 0.29 -10.19
C GLU A 505 -13.18 0.56 -8.99
N VAL A 506 -14.24 1.35 -9.20
CA VAL A 506 -15.23 1.67 -8.15
C VAL A 506 -16.66 1.47 -8.60
N GLY A 507 -17.53 1.23 -7.62
CA GLY A 507 -18.98 1.21 -7.74
C GLY A 507 -19.67 1.75 -6.49
N THR A 508 -20.92 2.16 -6.63
CA THR A 508 -21.76 2.65 -5.54
C THR A 508 -22.98 1.76 -5.30
N VAL A 509 -23.02 0.62 -6.00
CA VAL A 509 -24.02 -0.46 -5.90
C VAL A 509 -23.32 -1.82 -5.95
N GLY A 510 -23.79 -2.73 -5.10
CA GLY A 510 -23.35 -4.13 -5.05
C GLY A 510 -22.11 -4.36 -4.20
N GLY A 511 -21.86 -5.62 -3.84
CA GLY A 511 -20.75 -5.97 -2.95
C GLY A 511 -20.88 -5.31 -1.58
N GLY A 512 -19.75 -4.83 -1.04
CA GLY A 512 -19.67 -4.22 0.29
C GLY A 512 -20.35 -2.86 0.42
N THR A 513 -20.73 -2.19 -0.68
CA THR A 513 -21.36 -0.86 -0.64
C THR A 513 -22.72 -0.86 0.07
N GLN A 514 -23.32 -2.05 0.22
CA GLN A 514 -24.64 -2.27 0.80
C GLN A 514 -24.59 -2.31 2.34
N LEU A 515 -23.43 -2.63 2.91
CA LEU A 515 -23.24 -2.73 4.36
C LEU A 515 -23.45 -1.35 5.01
N ALA A 516 -24.07 -1.34 6.19
CA ALA A 516 -24.57 -0.11 6.81
C ALA A 516 -23.48 0.97 6.97
N SER A 517 -22.32 0.61 7.50
CA SER A 517 -21.20 1.55 7.72
C SER A 517 -20.64 2.11 6.40
N GLN A 518 -20.46 1.25 5.40
CA GLN A 518 -19.96 1.63 4.08
C GLN A 518 -20.96 2.50 3.31
N SER A 519 -22.26 2.15 3.40
CA SER A 519 -23.36 2.96 2.87
C SER A 519 -23.41 4.35 3.52
N ALA A 520 -23.16 4.47 4.83
CA ALA A 520 -23.09 5.75 5.50
C ALA A 520 -21.94 6.63 4.96
N CYS A 521 -20.78 6.04 4.69
CA CYS A 521 -19.64 6.74 4.07
C CYS A 521 -19.94 7.18 2.63
N LEU A 522 -20.63 6.35 1.84
CA LEU A 522 -21.08 6.74 0.50
C LEU A 522 -22.17 7.84 0.53
N ASN A 523 -23.04 7.84 1.54
CA ASN A 523 -24.02 8.89 1.75
C ASN A 523 -23.35 10.22 2.10
N LEU A 524 -22.30 10.21 2.93
CA LEU A 524 -21.51 11.41 3.27
C LEU A 524 -20.93 12.07 2.01
N LEU A 525 -20.49 11.26 1.04
CA LEU A 525 -19.98 11.72 -0.25
C LEU A 525 -21.08 12.09 -1.25
N GLY A 526 -22.35 11.80 -0.95
CA GLY A 526 -23.49 12.04 -1.84
C GLY A 526 -23.58 11.11 -3.05
N VAL A 527 -22.94 9.94 -3.01
CA VAL A 527 -22.82 9.02 -4.16
C VAL A 527 -23.46 7.64 -3.93
N LYS A 528 -24.10 7.39 -2.79
CA LYS A 528 -24.67 6.07 -2.49
C LYS A 528 -25.74 5.64 -3.49
N GLY A 529 -25.66 4.41 -3.97
CA GLY A 529 -26.68 3.79 -4.82
C GLY A 529 -26.58 4.16 -6.29
N ALA A 530 -27.52 3.64 -7.08
CA ALA A 530 -27.63 3.93 -8.51
C ALA A 530 -28.24 5.31 -8.73
N ASN A 531 -27.66 6.06 -9.68
CA ASN A 531 -28.26 7.30 -10.12
C ASN A 531 -29.39 7.01 -11.12
N LYS A 532 -30.61 7.49 -10.82
CA LYS A 532 -31.81 7.22 -11.64
C LYS A 532 -31.86 8.05 -12.92
N GLU A 533 -31.25 9.23 -12.92
CA GLU A 533 -31.28 10.16 -14.04
C GLU A 533 -30.15 9.89 -15.04
N ALA A 534 -28.96 9.61 -14.52
CA ALA A 534 -27.76 9.39 -15.33
C ALA A 534 -26.98 8.18 -14.81
N ALA A 535 -27.31 6.99 -15.30
CA ALA A 535 -26.66 5.74 -14.88
C ALA A 535 -25.11 5.84 -14.92
N GLY A 536 -24.47 5.47 -13.82
CA GLY A 536 -23.02 5.52 -13.64
C GLY A 536 -22.47 6.86 -13.14
N SER A 537 -23.29 7.91 -13.02
CA SER A 537 -22.80 9.22 -12.58
C SER A 537 -22.29 9.21 -11.14
N ASN A 538 -22.89 8.42 -10.24
CA ASN A 538 -22.45 8.33 -8.86
C ASN A 538 -21.11 7.60 -8.77
N ALA A 539 -20.95 6.51 -9.52
CA ALA A 539 -19.67 5.81 -9.57
C ALA A 539 -18.57 6.65 -10.22
N ARG A 540 -18.89 7.41 -11.29
CA ARG A 540 -17.95 8.35 -11.92
C ARG A 540 -17.51 9.43 -10.93
N LEU A 541 -18.45 10.02 -10.18
CA LEU A 541 -18.15 11.00 -9.15
C LEU A 541 -17.30 10.40 -8.00
N LEU A 542 -17.57 9.16 -7.58
CA LEU A 542 -16.73 8.50 -6.59
C LEU A 542 -15.27 8.36 -7.09
N ALA A 543 -15.06 8.02 -8.36
CA ALA A 543 -13.70 7.94 -8.91
C ALA A 543 -12.98 9.29 -8.95
N THR A 544 -13.68 10.38 -9.25
CA THR A 544 -13.06 11.71 -9.22
C THR A 544 -12.74 12.15 -7.80
N ILE A 545 -13.58 11.83 -6.81
CA ILE A 545 -13.30 12.05 -5.39
C ILE A 545 -12.07 11.23 -4.95
N VAL A 546 -11.96 9.96 -5.36
CA VAL A 546 -10.76 9.14 -5.10
C VAL A 546 -9.51 9.80 -5.68
N ALA A 547 -9.53 10.20 -6.96
CA ALA A 547 -8.40 10.85 -7.61
C ALA A 547 -8.03 12.20 -6.96
N GLY A 548 -9.02 13.04 -6.61
CA GLY A 548 -8.79 14.30 -5.90
C GLY A 548 -8.24 14.10 -4.48
N SER A 549 -8.64 13.00 -3.81
CA SER A 549 -8.08 12.62 -2.51
C SER A 549 -6.62 12.18 -2.64
N VAL A 550 -6.28 11.43 -3.71
CA VAL A 550 -4.90 11.06 -4.03
C VAL A 550 -4.08 12.31 -4.30
N LEU A 551 -4.58 13.24 -5.12
CA LEU A 551 -3.91 14.53 -5.38
C LEU A 551 -3.58 15.28 -4.09
N ALA A 552 -4.55 15.40 -3.17
CA ALA A 552 -4.35 16.03 -1.87
C ALA A 552 -3.23 15.35 -1.07
N ALA A 553 -3.22 14.03 -1.02
CA ALA A 553 -2.23 13.27 -0.27
C ALA A 553 -0.84 13.32 -0.91
N GLU A 554 -0.74 13.29 -2.24
CA GLU A 554 0.51 13.43 -2.99
C GLU A 554 1.18 14.77 -2.69
N VAL A 555 0.42 15.87 -2.79
CA VAL A 555 0.87 17.22 -2.45
C VAL A 555 1.44 17.26 -1.02
N SER A 556 0.71 16.68 -0.06
CA SER A 556 1.09 16.74 1.35
C SER A 556 2.33 15.90 1.68
N LEU A 557 2.39 14.65 1.20
CA LEU A 557 3.52 13.76 1.47
C LEU A 557 4.79 14.21 0.76
N MET A 558 4.71 14.59 -0.52
CA MET A 558 5.87 15.10 -1.25
C MET A 558 6.45 16.33 -0.53
N SER A 559 5.58 17.21 -0.02
CA SER A 559 6.01 18.37 0.78
C SER A 559 6.67 17.97 2.11
N ALA A 560 6.15 16.95 2.79
CA ALA A 560 6.75 16.46 4.02
C ALA A 560 8.12 15.80 3.79
N ILE A 561 8.31 15.11 2.67
CA ILE A 561 9.60 14.53 2.27
C ILE A 561 10.58 15.64 1.89
N ALA A 562 10.18 16.58 1.04
CA ALA A 562 11.02 17.71 0.61
C ALA A 562 11.50 18.56 1.80
N ALA A 563 10.69 18.69 2.85
CA ALA A 563 11.04 19.41 4.07
C ALA A 563 11.78 18.55 5.14
N GLY A 564 12.01 17.26 4.90
CA GLY A 564 12.63 16.36 5.89
C GLY A 564 11.77 16.08 7.13
N HIS A 565 10.45 16.28 7.04
CA HIS A 565 9.51 16.17 8.17
C HIS A 565 8.91 14.77 8.36
N LEU A 566 9.06 13.88 7.38
CA LEU A 566 8.40 12.57 7.38
C LEU A 566 8.61 11.77 8.67
N VAL A 567 9.87 11.59 9.08
CA VAL A 567 10.22 10.79 10.27
C VAL A 567 9.62 11.39 11.54
N LYS A 568 9.74 12.72 11.72
CA LYS A 568 9.22 13.42 12.90
C LYS A 568 7.70 13.28 13.01
N SER A 569 6.98 13.38 11.89
CA SER A 569 5.53 13.21 11.86
C SER A 569 5.10 11.77 12.18
N HIS A 570 5.77 10.76 11.60
CA HIS A 570 5.47 9.36 11.91
C HIS A 570 5.77 9.01 13.38
N MET A 571 6.87 9.53 13.96
CA MET A 571 7.17 9.29 15.37
C MET A 571 6.13 9.89 16.32
N LYS A 572 5.52 11.03 15.95
CA LYS A 572 4.52 11.71 16.78
C LYS A 572 3.14 11.05 16.74
N TYR A 573 2.73 10.54 15.59
CA TYR A 573 1.34 10.12 15.36
C TYR A 573 1.16 8.62 15.06
N ASN A 574 2.23 7.92 14.68
CA ASN A 574 2.19 6.50 14.30
C ASN A 574 2.95 5.59 15.29
N ARG A 575 3.41 6.16 16.42
CA ARG A 575 3.88 5.39 17.58
C ARG A 575 3.11 5.84 18.81
N ALA A 576 2.60 4.90 19.59
CA ALA A 576 2.09 5.22 20.92
C ALA A 576 3.25 5.81 21.73
N ALA A 577 3.09 7.02 22.25
CA ALA A 577 3.99 7.53 23.26
C ALA A 577 3.81 6.63 24.50
N THR A 578 4.77 5.78 24.80
CA THR A 578 4.77 5.01 26.04
C THR A 578 4.71 6.00 27.21
N PRO A 579 3.77 5.89 28.15
CA PRO A 579 3.73 6.76 29.32
C PRO A 579 4.83 6.32 30.29
N ALA A 580 6.06 6.71 30.02
CA ALA A 580 7.20 6.49 30.91
C ALA A 580 8.26 7.59 30.70
N SER A 581 8.16 8.67 31.48
CA SER A 581 9.29 9.51 31.94
C SER A 581 8.86 10.80 32.65
N LYS A 582 7.57 11.15 32.68
CA LYS A 582 7.07 12.18 33.60
C LYS A 582 6.67 11.54 34.92
N ASP A 583 7.66 11.27 35.77
CA ASP A 583 7.55 11.23 37.24
C ASP A 583 8.85 10.67 37.83
N VAL A 584 9.85 11.54 37.96
CA VAL A 584 10.86 11.39 39.02
C VAL A 584 10.78 12.66 39.85
N PRO A 585 10.25 12.61 41.10
CA PRO A 585 10.28 13.75 41.98
C PRO A 585 11.74 14.04 42.33
N LYS A 586 12.19 15.28 42.13
CA LYS A 586 13.40 15.78 42.77
C LYS A 586 13.20 15.72 44.29
N ILE A 587 13.84 14.75 44.93
CA ILE A 587 13.95 14.73 46.39
C ILE A 587 14.95 15.82 46.76
N SER A 588 14.46 16.82 47.48
CA SER A 588 15.27 17.81 48.19
C SER A 588 16.06 17.12 49.31
N SER A 589 17.37 17.31 49.33
CA SER A 589 18.25 17.19 50.49
C SER A 589 19.35 18.22 50.35
#